data_AF-A0A8T4QIB1-F1
#
_entry.id   AF-A0A8T4QIB1-F1
#
_cell.length_a   1.000
_cell.length_b   1.000
_cell.length_c   1.000
_cell.angle_alpha   90.00
_cell.angle_beta   90.00
_cell.angle_gamma   90.00
#
_symmetry.space_group_name_H-M   'P 1'
#
loop_
_entity.id
_entity.type
_entity.pdbx_description
1 polymer ?
#
loop_
_entity_poly.entity_id
_entity_poly.type
_entity_poly.pdbx_seq_one_letter_code
_entity_poly.pdbx_strand_id
1 'polypeptide(L)'
;MKLYHGTIRENLESILNYGLRPYPIWDSGKVPVVCLTDSPKHALLQTYSMDISKVEIGEKKKPANGYVVFEVSAKNYKVRRWEVGEWWVRKRIKPEDIKVVIDVDYKAAKRIF
;
A
#
# COMPACT_ATOMS: atom_id res chain seq x y z
N MET A 1 -8.04 5.88 15.17
CA MET A 1 -7.86 6.21 13.74
C MET A 1 -7.59 4.92 12.98
N LYS A 2 -8.29 4.70 11.86
CA LYS A 2 -8.03 3.58 10.94
C LYS A 2 -7.08 4.08 9.85
N LEU A 3 -6.11 3.25 9.49
CA LEU A 3 -5.13 3.55 8.45
C LEU A 3 -5.10 2.42 7.43
N TYR A 4 -4.71 2.74 6.20
CA TYR A 4 -4.82 1.85 5.06
C TYR A 4 -3.53 1.81 4.26
N HIS A 5 -3.17 0.61 3.78
CA HIS A 5 -2.04 0.39 2.88
C HIS A 5 -2.52 -0.33 1.63
N GLY A 6 -2.25 0.25 0.46
CA GLY A 6 -2.53 -0.37 -0.83
C GLY A 6 -1.30 -1.09 -1.37
N THR A 7 -1.51 -2.21 -2.06
CA THR A 7 -0.45 -2.94 -2.75
C THR A 7 -0.99 -3.74 -3.93
N ILE A 8 -0.10 -4.23 -4.79
CA ILE A 8 -0.47 -5.14 -5.88
C ILE A 8 -0.80 -6.53 -5.32
N ARG A 9 -1.77 -7.21 -5.92
CA ARG A 9 -2.31 -8.48 -5.41
C ARG A 9 -1.27 -9.60 -5.33
N GLU A 10 -0.21 -9.54 -6.13
CA GLU A 10 0.92 -10.48 -6.06
C GLU A 10 1.66 -10.46 -4.71
N ASN A 11 1.56 -9.37 -3.94
CA ASN A 11 2.16 -9.27 -2.61
C ASN A 11 1.28 -9.84 -1.49
N LEU A 12 0.02 -10.20 -1.77
CA LEU A 12 -0.98 -10.55 -0.77
C LEU A 12 -0.50 -11.66 0.18
N GLU A 13 -0.11 -12.81 -0.38
CA GLU A 13 0.29 -13.98 0.40
C GLU A 13 1.52 -13.68 1.27
N SER A 14 2.51 -12.98 0.70
CA SER A 14 3.71 -12.59 1.43
C SER A 14 3.38 -11.65 2.60
N ILE A 15 2.48 -10.69 2.40
CA ILE A 15 2.08 -9.75 3.45
C ILE A 15 1.23 -10.43 4.52
N LEU A 16 0.35 -11.37 4.17
CA LEU A 16 -0.42 -12.13 5.16
C LEU A 16 0.47 -13.03 6.02
N ASN A 17 1.54 -13.59 5.47
CA ASN A 17 2.46 -14.45 6.23
C ASN A 17 3.55 -13.66 6.97
N TYR A 18 4.01 -12.55 6.39
CA TYR A 18 5.20 -11.83 6.87
C TYR A 18 4.93 -10.36 7.18
N GLY A 19 3.70 -9.86 7.10
CA GLY A 19 3.36 -8.48 7.43
C GLY A 19 3.94 -7.44 6.46
N LEU A 20 3.67 -6.17 6.75
CA LEU A 20 4.14 -5.04 5.92
C LEU A 20 5.54 -4.62 6.37
N ARG A 21 6.51 -4.77 5.47
CA ARG A 21 7.89 -4.38 5.72
C ARG A 21 8.11 -2.91 5.33
N PRO A 22 8.92 -2.15 6.08
CA PRO A 22 9.34 -0.83 5.66
C PRO A 22 10.17 -0.95 4.38
N TYR A 23 9.86 -0.12 3.38
CA TYR A 23 10.65 -0.05 2.15
C TYR A 23 11.28 1.34 2.02
N PRO A 24 12.45 1.45 1.40
CA PRO A 24 13.04 2.75 1.09
C PRO A 24 12.12 3.51 0.14
N ILE A 25 11.80 4.76 0.48
CA ILE A 25 11.13 5.67 -0.45
C ILE A 25 12.19 6.10 -1.45
N TRP A 26 12.04 5.66 -2.71
CA TRP A 26 12.90 6.09 -3.80
C TRP A 26 12.88 7.62 -3.86
N ASP A 27 14.06 8.22 -4.02
CA ASP A 27 14.27 9.66 -4.23
C ASP A 27 14.41 10.59 -3.00
N SER A 28 14.86 10.09 -1.85
CA SER A 28 15.00 10.99 -0.68
C SER A 28 16.10 10.70 0.34
N GLY A 29 16.92 9.65 0.16
CA GLY A 29 17.86 9.23 1.21
C GLY A 29 17.18 8.91 2.55
N LYS A 30 15.85 8.71 2.55
CA LYS A 30 15.05 8.57 3.76
C LYS A 30 15.07 7.14 4.29
N VAL A 31 14.92 7.08 5.61
CA VAL A 31 14.74 5.86 6.40
C VAL A 31 13.58 5.03 5.84
N PRO A 32 13.73 3.70 5.70
CA PRO A 32 12.65 2.82 5.26
C PRO A 32 11.37 2.99 6.10
N VAL A 33 10.21 3.06 5.44
CA VAL A 33 8.91 3.20 6.09
C VAL A 33 7.83 2.38 5.40
N VAL A 34 6.75 2.10 6.13
CA VAL A 34 5.46 1.69 5.55
C VAL A 34 4.60 2.94 5.41
N CYS A 35 4.18 3.25 4.18
CA CYS A 35 3.27 4.35 3.89
C CYS A 35 1.81 3.92 4.11
N LEU A 36 1.04 4.81 4.71
CA LEU A 36 -0.34 4.59 5.12
C LEU A 36 -1.18 5.84 4.78
N THR A 37 -2.48 5.66 4.56
CA THR A 37 -3.44 6.76 4.38
C THR A 37 -4.70 6.54 5.22
N ASP A 38 -5.50 7.57 5.44
CA ASP A 38 -6.76 7.51 6.19
C ASP A 38 -7.96 7.06 5.35
N SER A 39 -7.78 6.87 4.03
CA SER A 39 -8.85 6.47 3.10
C SER A 39 -8.50 5.20 2.33
N PRO A 40 -9.34 4.15 2.39
CA PRO A 40 -9.10 2.93 1.61
C PRO A 40 -9.19 3.17 0.11
N LYS A 41 -10.04 4.12 -0.33
CA LYS A 41 -10.14 4.53 -1.74
C LYS A 41 -8.87 5.22 -2.21
N HIS A 42 -8.27 6.07 -1.36
CA HIS A 42 -7.02 6.73 -1.68
C HIS A 42 -5.86 5.72 -1.77
N ALA A 43 -5.79 4.76 -0.84
CA ALA A 43 -4.80 3.68 -0.87
C ALA A 43 -4.86 2.88 -2.18
N LEU A 44 -6.09 2.55 -2.62
CA LEU A 44 -6.32 1.85 -3.88
C LEU A 44 -5.88 2.69 -5.08
N LEU A 45 -6.28 3.97 -5.13
CA LEU A 45 -5.94 4.89 -6.22
C LEU A 45 -4.43 5.09 -6.35
N GLN A 46 -3.73 5.33 -5.24
CA GLN A 46 -2.27 5.50 -5.25
C GLN A 46 -1.58 4.26 -5.82
N THR A 47 -2.01 3.07 -5.39
CA THR A 47 -1.42 1.81 -5.84
C THR A 47 -1.68 1.57 -7.32
N TYR A 48 -2.92 1.77 -7.77
CA TYR A 48 -3.30 1.67 -9.18
C TYR A 48 -2.46 2.62 -10.03
N SER A 49 -2.44 3.90 -9.68
CA SER A 49 -1.75 4.95 -10.43
C SER A 49 -0.25 4.66 -10.53
N MET A 50 0.39 4.28 -9.42
CA MET A 50 1.81 3.91 -9.41
C MET A 50 2.11 2.70 -10.31
N ASP A 51 1.25 1.68 -10.32
CA ASP A 51 1.44 0.50 -11.15
C ASP A 51 1.26 0.83 -12.64
N ILE A 52 0.27 1.65 -12.99
CA ILE A 52 0.06 2.13 -14.36
C ILE A 52 1.22 2.99 -14.84
N SER A 53 1.67 3.95 -14.04
CA SER A 53 2.81 4.81 -14.42
C SER A 53 4.07 4.00 -14.70
N LYS A 54 4.32 2.91 -13.93
CA LYS A 54 5.43 1.99 -14.20
C LYS A 54 5.31 1.26 -15.54
N VAL A 55 4.09 0.99 -16.00
CA VAL A 55 3.86 0.44 -17.33
C VAL A 55 4.11 1.49 -18.40
N GLU A 56 3.62 2.72 -18.19
CA GLU A 56 3.77 3.83 -19.15
C GLU A 56 5.23 4.24 -19.37
N ILE A 57 6.04 4.25 -18.31
CA ILE A 57 7.48 4.57 -18.40
C ILE A 57 8.35 3.36 -18.78
N GLY A 58 7.75 2.18 -19.00
CA GLY A 58 8.45 0.98 -19.45
C GLY A 58 9.20 0.18 -18.36
N GLU A 59 9.06 0.53 -17.08
CA GLU A 59 9.58 -0.27 -15.95
C GLU A 59 8.88 -1.64 -15.82
N LYS A 60 7.62 -1.72 -16.27
CA LYS A 60 6.84 -2.96 -16.33
C LYS A 60 6.25 -3.18 -17.72
N LYS A 61 6.22 -4.43 -18.16
CA LYS A 61 5.58 -4.81 -19.45
C LYS A 61 4.05 -4.78 -19.41
N LYS A 62 3.45 -5.00 -18.23
CA LYS A 62 2.00 -5.08 -18.03
C LYS A 62 1.63 -4.69 -16.59
N PRO A 63 0.39 -4.23 -16.36
CA PRO A 63 -0.10 -3.97 -15.01
C PRO A 63 -0.19 -5.25 -14.18
N ALA A 64 -0.25 -5.08 -12.86
CA ALA A 64 -0.55 -6.14 -11.91
C ALA A 64 -1.89 -6.81 -12.21
N ASN A 65 -2.05 -8.06 -11.77
CA ASN A 65 -3.30 -8.81 -11.98
C ASN A 65 -4.47 -8.31 -11.10
N GLY A 66 -4.18 -7.49 -10.10
CA GLY A 66 -5.14 -6.90 -9.19
C GLY A 66 -4.47 -6.07 -8.10
N TYR A 67 -5.30 -5.53 -7.20
CA TYR A 67 -4.88 -4.63 -6.14
C TYR A 67 -5.60 -4.97 -4.85
N VAL A 68 -4.89 -4.83 -3.73
CA VAL A 68 -5.36 -5.14 -2.39
C VAL A 68 -5.17 -3.94 -1.49
N VAL A 69 -6.13 -3.68 -0.61
CA VAL A 69 -5.99 -2.70 0.47
C VAL A 69 -6.11 -3.40 1.82
N PHE A 70 -5.13 -3.14 2.69
CA PHE A 70 -5.12 -3.57 4.08
C PHE A 70 -5.56 -2.43 4.99
N GLU A 71 -6.50 -2.68 5.90
CA GLU A 71 -6.68 -1.89 7.11
C GLU A 71 -5.58 -2.28 8.11
N VAL A 72 -4.95 -1.28 8.72
CA VAL A 72 -3.84 -1.41 9.66
C VAL A 72 -4.29 -0.97 11.06
N SER A 73 -4.18 -1.89 12.01
CA SER A 73 -4.29 -1.58 13.44
C SER A 73 -3.03 -0.87 13.92
N ALA A 74 -3.06 0.46 13.87
CA ALA A 74 -1.89 1.28 14.20
C ALA A 74 -1.64 1.50 15.71
N LYS A 75 -2.44 0.87 16.59
CA LYS A 75 -2.41 1.11 18.05
C LYS A 75 -1.04 0.85 18.68
N ASN A 76 -0.29 -0.10 18.12
CA ASN A 76 1.01 -0.54 18.63
C ASN A 76 2.21 0.15 17.94
N TYR A 77 1.95 1.14 17.08
CA TYR A 77 2.95 1.72 16.20
C TYR A 77 3.08 3.22 16.42
N LYS A 78 4.33 3.71 16.43
CA LYS A 78 4.60 5.15 16.38
C LYS A 78 4.36 5.66 14.96
N VAL A 79 3.12 6.00 14.67
CA VAL A 79 2.72 6.61 13.40
C VAL A 79 3.12 8.08 13.39
N ARG A 80 3.66 8.55 12.27
CA ARG A 80 3.93 9.96 12.01
C ARG A 80 3.24 10.38 10.73
N ARG A 81 2.97 11.67 10.58
CA ARG A 81 2.35 12.27 9.39
C ARG A 81 3.43 12.92 8.53
N TRP A 82 3.34 12.78 7.21
CA TRP A 82 4.16 13.54 6.26
C TRP A 82 3.47 14.87 5.95
N GLU A 83 2.37 14.80 5.20
CA GLU A 83 1.50 15.91 4.81
C GLU A 83 0.02 15.51 5.03
N VAL A 84 -0.95 16.29 4.52
CA VAL A 84 -2.37 16.00 4.77
C VAL A 84 -2.79 14.67 4.13
N GLY A 85 -3.18 13.69 4.96
CA GLY A 85 -3.71 12.39 4.50
C GLY A 85 -2.68 11.27 4.35
N GLU A 86 -1.39 11.55 4.54
CA GLU A 86 -0.31 10.56 4.45
C GLU A 86 0.42 10.34 5.77
N TRP A 87 0.55 9.06 6.12
CA TRP A 87 1.06 8.58 7.39
C TRP A 87 2.15 7.55 7.15
N TRP A 88 3.02 7.35 8.15
CA TRP A 88 4.11 6.40 8.02
C TRP A 88 4.54 5.76 9.33
N VAL A 89 5.09 4.54 9.21
CA VAL A 89 5.63 3.74 10.31
C VAL A 89 7.01 3.21 9.92
N ARG A 90 8.01 3.34 10.80
CA ARG A 90 9.38 2.81 10.59
C ARG A 90 9.54 1.34 10.90
N LYS A 91 8.63 0.77 11.68
CA LYS A 91 8.65 -0.63 12.06
C LYS A 91 7.81 -1.45 11.08
N ARG A 92 8.20 -2.71 10.91
CA ARG A 92 7.35 -3.72 10.28
C ARG A 92 6.01 -3.79 11.01
N ILE A 93 4.92 -3.75 10.27
CA ILE A 93 3.59 -4.04 10.79
C ILE A 93 3.37 -5.55 10.69
N LYS A 94 2.96 -6.17 11.79
CA LYS A 94 2.83 -7.61 11.88
C LYS A 94 1.55 -8.12 11.18
N PRO A 95 1.53 -9.39 10.73
CA PRO A 95 0.33 -10.02 10.17
C PRO A 95 -0.94 -9.86 10.99
N GLU A 96 -0.86 -10.00 12.32
CA GLU A 96 -2.01 -9.90 13.21
C GLU A 96 -2.60 -8.47 13.31
N ASP A 97 -1.85 -7.46 12.86
CA ASP A 97 -2.27 -6.06 12.89
C ASP A 97 -2.81 -5.58 11.52
N ILE A 98 -2.97 -6.48 10.54
CA ILE A 98 -3.49 -6.14 9.21
C ILE A 98 -4.74 -6.94 8.86
N LYS A 99 -5.65 -6.33 8.10
CA LYS A 99 -6.86 -6.97 7.60
C LYS A 99 -7.12 -6.54 6.17
N VAL A 100 -7.36 -7.50 5.26
CA VAL A 100 -7.81 -7.18 3.90
C VAL A 100 -9.20 -6.55 3.95
N VAL A 101 -9.34 -5.38 3.33
CA VAL A 101 -10.62 -4.65 3.21
C VAL A 101 -11.03 -4.40 1.77
N ILE A 102 -10.10 -4.47 0.82
CA ILE A 102 -10.37 -4.45 -0.62
C ILE A 102 -9.47 -5.51 -1.26
N ASP A 103 -10.04 -6.35 -2.12
CA ASP A 103 -9.32 -7.24 -3.04
C ASP A 103 -10.06 -7.20 -4.38
N VAL A 104 -9.44 -6.60 -5.39
CA VAL A 104 -10.04 -6.39 -6.71
C VAL A 104 -9.08 -6.81 -7.81
N ASP A 105 -9.61 -7.40 -8.88
CA ASP A 105 -8.83 -7.65 -10.07
C ASP A 105 -8.57 -6.35 -10.86
N TYR A 106 -7.63 -6.42 -11.82
CA TYR A 106 -7.28 -5.29 -12.66
C TYR A 106 -8.48 -4.70 -13.45
N LYS A 107 -9.39 -5.55 -13.96
CA LYS A 107 -10.53 -5.09 -14.77
C LYS A 107 -11.52 -4.31 -13.91
N ALA A 108 -11.76 -4.76 -12.68
CA ALA A 108 -12.58 -4.07 -11.71
C ALA A 108 -11.94 -2.73 -11.31
N ALA A 109 -10.64 -2.72 -11.00
CA ALA A 109 -9.93 -1.48 -10.67
C ALA A 109 -9.96 -0.46 -11.81
N LYS A 110 -9.75 -0.89 -13.06
CA LYS A 110 -9.85 -0.04 -14.26
C LYS A 110 -11.24 0.54 -14.51
N ARG A 111 -12.31 -0.01 -13.93
CA ARG A 111 -13.66 0.58 -14.05
C ARG A 111 -13.93 1.64 -12.99
N ILE A 112 -13.13 1.68 -11.92
CA ILE A 112 -13.26 2.63 -10.83
C ILE A 112 -12.54 3.95 -11.16
N PHE A 113 -11.49 3.89 -11.99
CA PHE A 113 -10.60 5.00 -12.32
C PHE A 113 -10.53 5.25 -13.83
#